data_AF-A0A090RNW2-F1
#
_entry.id   AF-A0A090RNW2-F1
#
_cell.length_a   1.000
_cell.length_b   1.000
_cell.length_c   1.000
_cell.angle_alpha   90.00
_cell.angle_beta   90.00
_cell.angle_gamma   90.00
#
_symmetry.space_group_name_H-M   'P 1'
#
loop_
_entity.id
_entity.type
_entity.pdbx_description
1 polymer ?
#
loop_
_entity_poly.entity_id
_entity_poly.type
_entity_poly.pdbx_seq_one_letter_code
_entity_poly.pdbx_strand_id
1 'polypeptide(L)'
;MGNQSSEEIKELHQALNESKRAVLSGTRFIDAMLAEIRGDTLKSELFSLHSASELTISAINDFSFNKPENRQRVSLTLEDFVFWGDDTLFSFVIFNLLKNATYYFEQYPESKIDIKLSRGKTANTLLVTDYGLVFQSQTCRTFLTTCLPMVKTRVRVLDLPIARE
;
A
#
# COMPACT_ATOMS: atom_id res chain seq x y z
N MET A 1 -44.59 7.61 9.64
CA MET A 1 -44.23 7.03 8.32
C MET A 1 -43.33 7.92 7.47
N GLY A 2 -43.17 9.23 7.72
CA GLY A 2 -42.30 10.11 6.91
C GLY A 2 -40.78 10.01 7.13
N ASN A 3 -40.32 9.30 8.18
CA ASN A 3 -38.88 9.24 8.52
C ASN A 3 -38.13 8.07 7.85
N GLN A 4 -38.83 6.98 7.48
CA GLN A 4 -38.20 5.80 6.85
C GLN A 4 -37.79 6.08 5.39
N SER A 5 -38.63 6.77 4.61
CA SER A 5 -38.34 7.07 3.21
C SER A 5 -37.14 8.03 3.03
N SER A 6 -36.90 8.93 4.00
CA SER A 6 -35.74 9.84 3.93
C SER A 6 -34.41 9.13 4.21
N GLU A 7 -34.41 8.13 5.09
CA GLU A 7 -33.19 7.38 5.41
C GLU A 7 -32.84 6.40 4.27
N GLU A 8 -33.84 5.73 3.68
CA GLU A 8 -33.65 4.87 2.51
C GLU A 8 -33.07 5.63 1.30
N ILE A 9 -33.56 6.85 1.04
CA ILE A 9 -33.03 7.73 -0.01
C ILE A 9 -31.56 8.08 0.27
N LYS A 10 -31.23 8.40 1.52
CA LYS A 10 -29.86 8.75 1.94
C LYS A 10 -28.90 7.56 1.80
N GLU A 11 -29.31 6.37 2.21
CA GLU A 11 -28.54 5.14 2.02
C GLU A 11 -28.29 4.85 0.53
N LEU A 12 -29.32 5.01 -0.31
CA LEU A 12 -29.21 4.84 -1.75
C LEU A 12 -28.22 5.85 -2.37
N HIS A 13 -28.30 7.12 -1.97
CA HIS A 13 -27.36 8.15 -2.41
C HIS A 13 -25.92 7.84 -1.98
N GLN A 14 -25.73 7.34 -0.76
CA GLN A 14 -24.41 6.94 -0.27
C GLN A 14 -23.85 5.77 -1.10
N ALA A 15 -24.64 4.71 -1.30
CA ALA A 15 -24.24 3.55 -2.08
C ALA A 15 -23.92 3.91 -3.55
N LEU A 16 -24.68 4.82 -4.15
CA LEU A 16 -24.41 5.35 -5.49
C LEU A 16 -23.10 6.15 -5.54
N ASN A 17 -22.84 6.99 -4.54
CA ASN A 17 -21.59 7.75 -4.46
C ASN A 17 -20.38 6.84 -4.24
N GLU A 18 -20.51 5.80 -3.43
CA GLU A 18 -19.49 4.75 -3.25
C GLU A 18 -19.23 4.00 -4.55
N SER A 19 -20.29 3.55 -5.24
CA SER A 19 -20.18 2.88 -6.53
C SER A 19 -19.50 3.76 -7.58
N LYS A 20 -19.88 5.05 -7.65
CA LYS A 20 -19.25 6.02 -8.56
C LYS A 20 -17.76 6.19 -8.24
N ARG A 21 -17.40 6.31 -6.97
CA ARG A 21 -15.99 6.40 -6.54
C ARG A 21 -15.21 5.15 -6.92
N ALA A 22 -15.78 3.95 -6.72
CA ALA A 22 -15.15 2.70 -7.09
C ALA A 22 -14.90 2.60 -8.60
N VAL A 23 -15.88 2.96 -9.44
CA VAL A 23 -15.73 2.97 -10.91
C VAL A 23 -14.65 3.96 -11.34
N LEU A 24 -14.68 5.19 -10.83
CA LEU A 24 -13.68 6.21 -11.16
C LEU A 24 -12.27 5.79 -10.72
N SER A 25 -12.14 5.18 -9.55
CA SER A 25 -10.86 4.64 -9.05
C SER A 25 -10.36 3.51 -9.94
N GLY A 26 -11.24 2.61 -10.39
CA GLY A 26 -10.92 1.57 -11.35
C GLY A 26 -10.43 2.13 -12.70
N THR A 27 -11.10 3.16 -13.23
CA THR A 27 -10.64 3.85 -14.44
C THR A 27 -9.24 4.47 -14.25
N ARG A 28 -9.01 5.16 -13.13
CA ARG A 28 -7.69 5.74 -12.81
C ARG A 28 -6.60 4.68 -12.69
N PHE A 29 -6.92 3.53 -12.09
CA PHE A 29 -6.02 2.40 -12.00
C PHE A 29 -5.63 1.85 -13.38
N ILE A 30 -6.60 1.72 -14.29
CA ILE A 30 -6.35 1.29 -15.67
C ILE A 30 -5.46 2.31 -16.39
N ASP A 31 -5.75 3.60 -16.25
CA ASP A 31 -4.93 4.66 -16.84
C ASP A 31 -3.49 4.64 -16.33
N ALA A 32 -3.29 4.36 -15.03
CA ALA A 32 -1.98 4.22 -14.42
C ALA A 32 -1.20 3.04 -15.01
N MET A 33 -1.82 1.86 -15.09
CA MET A 33 -1.25 0.66 -15.71
C MET A 33 -0.88 0.91 -17.18
N LEU A 34 -1.76 1.59 -17.91
CA LEU A 34 -1.54 1.94 -19.31
C LEU A 34 -0.41 2.96 -19.49
N ALA A 35 -0.29 3.93 -18.58
CA ALA A 35 0.81 4.90 -18.57
C ALA A 35 2.16 4.23 -18.29
N GLU A 36 2.21 3.27 -17.34
CA GLU A 36 3.40 2.45 -17.08
C GLU A 36 3.84 1.68 -18.33
N ILE A 37 2.90 1.06 -19.05
CA ILE A 37 3.16 0.33 -20.30
C ILE A 37 3.70 1.26 -21.39
N ARG A 38 3.18 2.49 -21.49
CA ARG A 38 3.59 3.47 -22.50
C ARG A 38 4.84 4.28 -22.13
N GLY A 39 5.25 4.28 -20.87
CA GLY A 39 6.29 5.17 -20.35
C GLY A 39 5.84 6.63 -20.23
N ASP A 40 4.54 6.90 -20.15
CA ASP A 40 3.98 8.26 -20.04
C ASP A 40 4.08 8.80 -18.61
N THR A 41 4.25 10.12 -18.48
CA THR A 41 4.17 10.80 -17.17
C THR A 41 2.72 10.90 -16.68
N LEU A 42 2.52 10.65 -15.39
CA LEU A 42 1.21 10.71 -14.75
C LEU A 42 0.64 12.14 -14.73
N LYS A 43 -0.68 12.28 -14.92
CA LYS A 43 -1.36 13.58 -14.94
C LYS A 43 -1.42 14.17 -13.53
N SER A 44 -0.79 15.34 -13.33
CA SER A 44 -0.73 16.03 -12.04
C SER A 44 -2.04 16.68 -11.59
N GLU A 45 -3.04 16.79 -12.49
CA GLU A 45 -4.35 17.41 -12.22
C GLU A 45 -5.20 16.66 -11.18
N LEU A 46 -4.86 15.40 -10.91
CA LEU A 46 -5.55 14.52 -9.96
C LEU A 46 -4.88 14.50 -8.57
N PHE A 47 -3.79 15.24 -8.40
CA PHE A 47 -3.03 15.22 -7.17
C PHE A 47 -3.69 16.16 -6.15
N SER A 48 -3.69 15.76 -4.88
CA SER A 48 -4.13 16.58 -3.77
C SER A 48 -3.30 16.31 -2.52
N LEU A 49 -3.53 17.07 -1.45
CA LEU A 49 -2.86 16.83 -0.17
C LEU A 49 -3.52 15.66 0.55
N HIS A 50 -2.72 14.66 0.92
CA HIS A 50 -3.18 13.47 1.61
C HIS A 50 -2.33 13.14 2.84
N SER A 51 -2.97 12.63 3.90
CA SER A 51 -2.27 11.95 5.00
C SER A 51 -1.74 10.60 4.52
N ALA A 52 -0.43 10.39 4.68
CA ALA A 52 0.20 9.12 4.33
C ALA A 52 -0.31 7.97 5.20
N SER A 53 -0.58 8.22 6.48
CA SER A 53 -1.09 7.19 7.40
C SER A 53 -2.50 6.77 7.04
N GLU A 54 -3.41 7.72 6.78
CA GLU A 54 -4.79 7.42 6.41
C GLU A 54 -4.85 6.62 5.11
N LEU A 55 -4.12 7.05 4.06
CA LEU A 55 -4.08 6.32 2.80
C LEU A 55 -3.43 4.94 2.94
N THR A 56 -2.37 4.81 3.74
CA THR A 56 -1.72 3.51 4.00
C THR A 56 -2.69 2.55 4.70
N ILE A 57 -3.39 3.02 5.74
CA ILE A 57 -4.39 2.22 6.46
C ILE A 57 -5.53 1.82 5.53
N SER A 58 -6.08 2.77 4.75
CA SER A 58 -7.16 2.48 3.80
C SER A 58 -6.74 1.42 2.79
N ALA A 59 -5.58 1.59 2.14
CA ALA A 59 -5.07 0.63 1.17
C ALA A 59 -4.88 -0.77 1.81
N ILE A 60 -4.33 -0.86 3.02
CA ILE A 60 -4.16 -2.16 3.67
C ILE A 60 -5.51 -2.82 4.00
N ASN A 61 -6.54 -2.03 4.34
CA ASN A 61 -7.88 -2.54 4.63
C ASN A 61 -8.62 -2.95 3.35
N ASP A 62 -8.40 -2.23 2.24
CA ASP A 62 -8.99 -2.51 0.94
C ASP A 62 -8.29 -3.66 0.20
N PHE A 63 -7.08 -4.04 0.63
CA PHE A 63 -6.32 -5.13 0.03
C PHE A 63 -6.93 -6.50 0.36
N SER A 64 -7.36 -7.21 -0.68
CA SER A 64 -7.88 -8.58 -0.57
C SER A 64 -6.77 -9.60 -0.33
N PHE A 65 -6.51 -9.93 0.94
CA PHE A 65 -5.62 -11.04 1.30
C PHE A 65 -6.23 -12.40 0.92
N ASN A 66 -5.42 -13.33 0.41
CA ASN A 66 -5.86 -14.69 0.06
C ASN A 66 -6.54 -15.42 1.25
N LYS A 67 -6.06 -15.15 2.47
CA LYS A 67 -6.67 -15.61 3.72
C LYS A 67 -6.85 -14.40 4.65
N PRO A 68 -8.02 -14.18 5.26
CA PRO A 68 -8.26 -13.02 6.13
C PRO A 68 -7.25 -12.90 7.28
N GLU A 69 -6.81 -14.02 7.83
CA GLU A 69 -5.78 -14.13 8.88
C GLU A 69 -4.41 -13.55 8.48
N ASN A 70 -4.08 -13.51 7.18
CA ASN A 70 -2.81 -12.94 6.71
C ASN A 70 -2.69 -11.44 6.97
N ARG A 71 -3.81 -10.72 7.13
CA ARG A 71 -3.85 -9.31 7.51
C ARG A 71 -3.22 -9.06 8.88
N GLN A 72 -3.25 -10.04 9.78
CA GLN A 72 -2.65 -9.93 11.12
C GLN A 72 -1.12 -10.00 11.09
N ARG A 73 -0.55 -10.48 9.97
CA ARG A 73 0.90 -10.57 9.74
C ARG A 73 1.50 -9.28 9.18
N VAL A 74 0.70 -8.21 9.07
CA VAL A 74 1.13 -6.88 8.64
C VAL A 74 1.18 -5.95 9.86
N SER A 75 2.37 -5.48 10.22
CA SER A 75 2.58 -4.51 11.29
C SER A 75 2.75 -3.10 10.71
N LEU A 76 2.29 -2.09 11.46
CA LEU A 76 2.32 -0.70 11.05
C LEU A 76 3.04 0.15 12.10
N THR A 77 3.99 0.98 11.66
CA THR A 77 4.60 2.05 12.46
C THR A 77 4.43 3.36 11.71
N LEU A 78 3.48 4.18 12.12
CA LEU A 78 3.01 5.32 11.33
C LEU A 78 3.43 6.64 11.99
N GLU A 79 4.55 7.21 11.54
CA GLU A 79 4.86 8.63 11.78
C GLU A 79 4.22 9.43 10.64
N ASP A 80 3.01 9.97 10.90
CA ASP A 80 2.21 10.56 9.83
C ASP A 80 2.83 11.82 9.21
N PHE A 81 2.59 12.03 7.92
CA PHE A 81 2.94 13.24 7.17
C PHE A 81 1.97 13.46 6.01
N VAL A 82 1.88 14.72 5.57
CA VAL A 82 1.11 15.09 4.39
C VAL A 82 2.03 15.15 3.17
N PHE A 83 1.55 14.61 2.06
CA PHE A 83 2.22 14.69 0.76
C PHE A 83 1.23 15.10 -0.33
N TRP A 84 1.75 15.69 -1.39
CA TRP A 84 0.99 15.99 -2.61
C TRP A 84 1.04 14.78 -3.54
N GLY A 85 -0.09 14.14 -3.78
CA GLY A 85 -0.15 12.87 -4.49
C GLY A 85 -1.54 12.47 -4.97
N ASP A 86 -1.60 11.35 -5.68
CA ASP A 86 -2.85 10.72 -6.12
C ASP A 86 -3.12 9.50 -5.23
N ASP A 87 -4.27 9.50 -4.55
CA ASP A 87 -4.71 8.44 -3.63
C ASP A 87 -4.82 7.05 -4.27
N THR A 88 -5.26 6.99 -5.52
CA THR A 88 -5.45 5.74 -6.28
C THR A 88 -4.10 5.15 -6.68
N LEU A 89 -3.19 6.00 -7.17
CA LEU A 89 -1.82 5.60 -7.49
C LEU A 89 -1.06 5.16 -6.25
N PHE A 90 -1.23 5.88 -5.14
CA PHE A 90 -0.64 5.49 -3.87
C PHE A 90 -1.13 4.10 -3.44
N SER A 91 -2.44 3.87 -3.46
CA SER A 91 -3.04 2.58 -3.15
C SER A 91 -2.54 1.47 -4.07
N PHE A 92 -2.39 1.74 -5.37
CA PHE A 92 -1.82 0.78 -6.33
C PHE A 92 -0.39 0.37 -5.96
N VAL A 93 0.47 1.32 -5.56
CA VAL A 93 1.82 1.01 -5.10
C VAL A 93 1.77 0.09 -3.88
N ILE A 94 0.94 0.39 -2.88
CA ILE A 94 0.78 -0.46 -1.70
C ILE A 94 0.29 -1.87 -2.08
N PHE A 95 -0.71 -1.98 -2.95
CA PHE A 95 -1.23 -3.28 -3.40
C PHE A 95 -0.16 -4.12 -4.10
N ASN A 96 0.67 -3.49 -4.93
CA ASN A 96 1.77 -4.18 -5.60
C ASN A 96 2.83 -4.67 -4.60
N LEU A 97 3.16 -3.87 -3.59
CA LEU A 97 4.10 -4.25 -2.55
C LEU A 97 3.53 -5.39 -1.68
N LEU A 98 2.27 -5.31 -1.28
CA LEU A 98 1.59 -6.35 -0.49
C LEU A 98 1.44 -7.65 -1.29
N LYS A 99 1.06 -7.60 -2.56
CA LYS A 99 1.00 -8.78 -3.43
C LYS A 99 2.34 -9.50 -3.50
N ASN A 100 3.43 -8.74 -3.69
CA ASN A 100 4.78 -9.31 -3.74
C ASN A 100 5.20 -9.96 -2.43
N ALA A 101 4.88 -9.33 -1.29
CA ALA A 101 5.26 -9.82 0.02
C ALA A 101 4.40 -11.03 0.47
N THR A 102 3.10 -10.99 0.21
CA THR A 102 2.14 -12.04 0.60
C THR A 102 2.24 -13.30 -0.25
N TYR A 103 2.83 -13.22 -1.45
CA TYR A 103 3.03 -14.36 -2.34
C TYR A 103 3.70 -15.57 -1.64
N TYR A 104 4.60 -15.32 -0.69
CA TYR A 104 5.37 -16.36 0.01
C TYR A 104 4.76 -16.81 1.35
N PHE A 105 3.61 -16.28 1.75
CA PHE A 105 3.03 -16.52 3.07
C PHE A 105 2.65 -17.97 3.34
N GLU A 106 2.30 -18.74 2.31
CA GLU A 106 1.99 -20.17 2.42
C GLU A 106 3.23 -21.04 2.59
N GLN A 107 4.32 -20.67 1.90
CA GLN A 107 5.60 -21.38 1.98
C GLN A 107 6.33 -21.09 3.29
N TYR A 108 6.06 -19.92 3.89
CA TYR A 108 6.69 -19.46 5.11
C TYR A 108 5.63 -18.89 6.07
N PRO A 109 5.03 -19.74 6.93
CA PRO A 109 3.93 -19.34 7.82
C PRO A 109 4.28 -18.25 8.84
N GLU A 110 5.56 -18.14 9.21
CA GLU A 110 6.07 -17.14 10.15
C GLU A 110 6.47 -15.81 9.49
N SER A 111 6.39 -15.71 8.15
CA SER A 111 6.70 -14.46 7.45
C SER A 111 5.77 -13.35 7.91
N LYS A 112 6.30 -12.14 7.98
CA LYS A 112 5.54 -10.94 8.33
C LYS A 112 5.89 -9.81 7.39
N ILE A 113 5.09 -8.75 7.42
CA ILE A 113 5.33 -7.51 6.71
C ILE A 113 5.35 -6.40 7.73
N ASP A 114 6.41 -5.61 7.76
CA ASP A 114 6.48 -4.38 8.54
C ASP A 114 6.41 -3.20 7.58
N ILE A 115 5.42 -2.32 7.77
CA ILE A 115 5.27 -1.07 7.03
C ILE A 115 5.53 0.09 7.97
N LYS A 116 6.49 0.95 7.60
CA LYS A 116 6.92 2.10 8.39
C LYS A 116 6.82 3.38 7.59
N LEU A 117 6.14 4.37 8.15
CA LEU A 117 6.20 5.76 7.70
C LEU A 117 7.19 6.52 8.58
N SER A 118 7.99 7.40 7.98
CA SER A 118 8.93 8.24 8.72
C SER A 118 9.12 9.59 8.06
N ARG A 119 9.24 10.64 8.87
CA ARG A 119 9.64 11.96 8.39
C ARG A 119 11.15 12.03 8.27
N GLY A 120 11.64 12.52 7.14
CA GLY A 120 13.06 12.77 6.92
C GLY A 120 13.36 14.24 6.73
N LYS A 121 14.64 14.60 6.77
CA LYS A 121 15.10 15.98 6.56
C LYS A 121 14.92 16.45 5.12
N THR A 122 15.03 15.53 4.16
CA THR A 122 15.01 15.82 2.72
C THR A 122 13.80 15.23 2.00
N ALA A 123 13.27 14.13 2.51
CA ALA A 123 12.09 13.45 1.99
C ALA A 123 11.40 12.70 3.12
N ASN A 124 10.10 12.48 2.99
CA ASN A 124 9.39 11.53 3.84
C ASN A 124 9.51 10.13 3.22
N THR A 125 9.41 9.09 4.03
CA THR A 125 9.64 7.73 3.56
C THR A 125 8.50 6.81 3.93
N LEU A 126 8.09 5.99 2.98
CA LEU A 126 7.33 4.76 3.19
C LEU A 126 8.24 3.57 2.96
N LEU A 127 8.42 2.75 4.00
CA LEU A 127 9.27 1.57 4.01
C LEU A 127 8.40 0.32 4.16
N VAL A 128 8.49 -0.61 3.20
CA VAL A 128 7.89 -1.94 3.31
C VAL A 128 8.99 -2.98 3.43
N THR A 129 8.92 -3.81 4.47
CA THR A 129 9.86 -4.89 4.75
C THR A 129 9.10 -6.20 4.87
N ASP A 130 9.36 -7.16 3.97
CA ASP A 130 8.87 -8.52 4.10
C ASP A 130 9.96 -9.46 4.64
N TYR A 131 9.55 -10.40 5.50
CA TYR A 131 10.44 -11.40 6.09
C TYR A 131 10.12 -12.78 5.54
N GLY A 132 10.15 -12.92 4.22
CA GLY A 132 9.84 -14.17 3.52
C GLY A 132 10.68 -15.38 3.95
N LEU A 133 11.82 -15.21 4.64
CA LEU A 133 12.69 -16.28 5.14
C LEU A 133 13.08 -16.01 6.61
N VAL A 134 12.84 -16.99 7.49
CA VAL A 134 13.21 -16.90 8.91
C VAL A 134 14.72 -17.18 9.04
N PHE A 135 15.50 -16.14 9.36
CA PHE A 135 16.91 -16.29 9.66
C PHE A 135 17.11 -16.78 11.11
N GLN A 136 17.45 -18.05 11.31
CA GLN A 136 18.00 -18.52 12.58
C GLN A 136 19.46 -18.05 12.72
N SER A 137 19.78 -17.42 13.85
CA SER A 137 20.96 -16.58 14.11
C SER A 137 22.33 -17.28 14.12
N GLN A 138 22.43 -18.58 13.84
CA GLN A 138 23.71 -19.31 13.89
C GLN A 138 24.43 -19.44 12.52
N THR A 139 23.76 -19.13 11.40
CA THR A 139 24.28 -19.43 10.05
C THR A 139 24.95 -18.22 9.36
N CYS A 140 25.41 -17.22 10.11
CA CYS A 140 25.86 -15.94 9.54
C CYS A 140 27.30 -15.93 8.98
N ARG A 141 28.13 -16.95 9.20
CA ARG A 141 29.57 -16.87 8.83
C ARG A 141 29.96 -17.58 7.53
N THR A 142 29.17 -18.53 7.04
CA THR A 142 29.48 -19.30 5.82
C THR A 142 28.60 -18.90 4.63
N PHE A 143 27.46 -18.23 4.87
CA PHE A 143 26.46 -17.92 3.83
C PHE A 143 26.81 -16.69 2.96
N LEU A 144 27.73 -15.84 3.42
CA LEU A 144 28.07 -14.57 2.76
C LEU A 144 28.96 -14.72 1.52
N THR A 145 29.55 -15.89 1.27
CA THR A 145 30.61 -16.04 0.24
C THR A 145 30.22 -16.87 -0.97
N THR A 146 29.12 -17.63 -0.97
CA THR A 146 28.81 -18.57 -2.06
C THR A 146 27.37 -18.58 -2.57
N CYS A 147 26.43 -17.85 -1.96
CA CYS A 147 25.00 -17.90 -2.34
C CYS A 147 24.32 -16.53 -2.46
N LEU A 148 24.97 -15.53 -3.06
CA LEU A 148 24.22 -14.52 -3.81
C LEU A 148 23.66 -15.24 -5.05
N PRO A 149 22.36 -15.64 -5.13
CA PRO A 149 21.29 -14.64 -5.20
C PRO A 149 19.88 -15.20 -4.87
N MET A 150 19.49 -15.62 -3.66
CA MET A 150 18.08 -16.05 -3.48
C MET A 150 17.43 -15.97 -2.10
N VAL A 151 17.97 -15.18 -1.18
CA VAL A 151 17.30 -14.89 0.10
C VAL A 151 17.52 -13.41 0.44
N LYS A 152 16.65 -12.53 -0.07
CA LYS A 152 16.66 -11.11 0.28
C LYS A 152 15.31 -10.75 0.86
N THR A 153 15.28 -10.37 2.14
CA THR A 153 14.35 -9.36 2.68
C THR A 153 14.21 -8.26 1.62
N ARG A 154 13.06 -8.13 0.94
CA ARG A 154 12.89 -7.07 -0.07
C ARG A 154 12.42 -5.81 0.66
N VAL A 155 13.40 -5.07 1.15
CA VAL A 155 13.17 -3.69 1.58
C VAL A 155 12.83 -2.85 0.33
N ARG A 156 11.68 -2.17 0.34
CA ARG A 156 11.29 -1.19 -0.67
C ARG A 156 11.04 0.14 0.02
N VAL A 157 11.74 1.17 -0.44
CA VAL A 157 11.68 2.54 0.05
C VAL A 157 11.00 3.37 -1.04
N LEU A 158 9.91 4.04 -0.70
CA LEU A 158 9.31 5.08 -1.53
C LEU A 158 9.56 6.43 -0.86
N ASP A 159 10.30 7.30 -1.54
CA ASP A 159 10.53 8.67 -1.11
C ASP A 159 9.36 9.54 -1.58
N LEU A 160 8.66 10.13 -0.63
CA LEU A 160 7.52 11.01 -0.88
C LEU A 160 7.95 12.47 -0.65
N PRO A 161 7.64 13.36 -1.61
CA PRO A 161 8.01 14.76 -1.49
C PRO A 161 7.30 15.39 -0.29
N ILE A 162 8.02 16.27 0.40
CA ILE A 162 7.46 17.07 1.49
C ILE A 162 6.50 18.09 0.87
N ALA A 163 5.23 18.06 1.27
CA ALA A 163 4.27 19.09 0.88
C ALA A 163 4.78 20.47 1.35
N ARG A 164 4.85 21.43 0.43
CA ARG A 164 5.16 22.83 0.77
C ARG A 164 3.86 23.53 1.16
N GLU A 165 3.90 24.29 2.26
CA GLU A 165 2.81 25.17 2.71
C GLU A 165 2.46 26.25 1.67
#